data_AF-A0AAN0MD46-F1
#
_entry.id   AF-A0AAN0MD46-F1
#
_cell.length_a   1.000
_cell.length_b   1.000
_cell.length_c   1.000
_cell.angle_alpha   90.00
_cell.angle_beta   90.00
_cell.angle_gamma   90.00
#
_symmetry.space_group_name_H-M   'P 1'
#
loop_
_entity.id
_entity.type
_entity.pdbx_description
1 polymer ?
#
loop_
_entity_poly.entity_id
_entity_poly.type
_entity_poly.pdbx_seq_one_letter_code
_entity_poly.pdbx_strand_id
1 'polypeptide(L)'
;MRFPLTLRLIFYSLRSLSLAVAITLIGWLALVPASGAERTALNAPLSGPDPLDLTAMRVARAMVHFAPDRAARMLSRSTDGEISVALAGMILRDLAAGNRSSGRTAAAVPPEDASAPTRSTGGAKFVRVDR
;
A
#
# COMPACT_ATOMS: atom_id res chain seq x y z
N MET A 1 -47.44 -11.23 21.48
CA MET A 1 -46.44 -10.61 20.60
C MET A 1 -45.21 -10.18 21.42
N ARG A 2 -44.19 -11.03 21.53
CA ARG A 2 -42.94 -10.76 22.28
C ARG A 2 -41.73 -10.84 21.34
N PHE A 3 -41.68 -9.92 20.39
CA PHE A 3 -40.57 -9.78 19.44
C PHE A 3 -39.70 -8.50 19.57
N PRO A 4 -39.90 -7.55 20.52
CA PRO A 4 -39.16 -6.28 20.47
C PRO A 4 -37.74 -6.32 21.07
N LEU A 5 -37.46 -7.18 22.06
CA LEU A 5 -36.22 -7.10 22.83
C LEU A 5 -35.08 -7.91 22.20
N THR A 6 -35.35 -9.13 21.73
CA THR A 6 -34.35 -9.99 21.07
C THR A 6 -33.84 -9.37 19.78
N LEU A 7 -34.74 -8.79 18.96
CA LEU A 7 -34.35 -8.12 17.71
C LEU A 7 -33.46 -6.89 17.96
N ARG A 8 -33.79 -6.09 18.98
CA ARG A 8 -32.96 -4.96 19.39
C ARG A 8 -31.59 -5.44 19.86
N LEU A 9 -31.55 -6.48 20.70
CA LEU A 9 -30.30 -7.05 21.18
C LEU A 9 -29.41 -7.52 20.02
N ILE A 10 -29.96 -8.27 19.06
CA ILE A 10 -29.23 -8.77 17.89
C ILE A 10 -28.70 -7.61 17.04
N PHE A 11 -29.51 -6.58 16.81
CA PHE A 11 -29.09 -5.42 16.04
C PHE A 11 -27.94 -4.67 16.71
N TYR A 12 -28.06 -4.40 18.02
CA TYR A 12 -27.01 -3.71 18.77
C TYR A 12 -25.74 -4.57 18.91
N SER A 13 -25.86 -5.88 19.09
CA SER A 13 -24.70 -6.77 19.13
C SER A 13 -23.98 -6.82 17.79
N LEU A 14 -24.71 -6.92 16.68
CA LEU A 14 -24.12 -6.91 15.34
C LEU A 14 -23.42 -5.57 15.05
N ARG A 15 -24.05 -4.45 15.42
CA ARG A 15 -23.47 -3.12 15.27
C ARG A 15 -22.20 -2.96 16.11
N SER A 16 -22.26 -3.37 17.38
CA SER A 16 -21.11 -3.32 18.29
C SER A 16 -19.97 -4.20 17.80
N LEU A 17 -20.27 -5.42 17.34
CA LEU A 17 -19.28 -6.33 16.76
C LEU A 17 -18.62 -5.73 15.51
N SER A 18 -19.43 -5.13 14.63
CA SER A 18 -18.91 -4.48 13.42
C SER A 18 -17.98 -3.31 13.76
N LEU A 19 -18.33 -2.51 14.77
CA LEU A 19 -17.50 -1.41 15.26
C LEU A 19 -16.20 -1.92 15.90
N ALA A 20 -16.29 -2.97 16.72
CA ALA A 20 -15.13 -3.58 17.36
C ALA A 20 -14.14 -4.14 16.32
N VAL A 21 -14.65 -4.83 15.29
CA VAL A 21 -13.83 -5.33 14.17
C VAL A 21 -13.18 -4.16 13.44
N ALA A 22 -13.92 -3.11 13.09
CA ALA A 22 -13.36 -1.94 12.41
C ALA A 22 -12.25 -1.26 13.21
N ILE A 23 -12.47 -1.01 14.51
CA ILE A 23 -11.48 -0.40 15.41
C ILE A 23 -10.25 -1.30 15.53
N THR A 24 -10.45 -2.61 15.69
CA THR A 24 -9.34 -3.57 15.80
C THR A 24 -8.50 -3.59 14.53
N LEU A 25 -9.13 -3.54 13.36
CA LEU A 25 -8.47 -3.59 12.06
C LEU A 25 -7.69 -2.30 11.78
N ILE A 26 -8.26 -1.13 12.11
CA ILE A 26 -7.58 0.17 12.03
C ILE A 26 -6.39 0.22 13.00
N GLY A 27 -6.61 -0.22 14.25
CA GLY A 27 -5.57 -0.29 15.27
C GLY A 27 -4.41 -1.19 14.83
N TRP A 28 -4.72 -2.36 14.27
CA TRP A 28 -3.71 -3.27 13.71
C TRP A 28 -2.91 -2.61 12.57
N LEU A 29 -3.59 -1.87 11.68
CA LEU A 29 -2.93 -1.19 10.57
C LEU A 29 -1.97 -0.08 11.01
N ALA A 30 -2.37 0.70 12.02
CA ALA A 30 -1.69 1.94 12.40
C ALA A 30 -0.70 1.78 13.56
N LEU A 31 -0.94 0.86 14.50
CA LEU A 31 -0.13 0.74 15.72
C LEU A 31 0.82 -0.46 15.70
N VAL A 32 0.61 -1.45 14.83
CA VAL A 32 1.49 -2.63 14.78
C VAL A 32 2.72 -2.31 13.92
N PRO A 33 3.94 -2.33 14.50
CA PRO A 33 5.15 -2.01 13.75
C PRO A 33 5.42 -3.04 12.64
N ALA A 34 6.25 -2.69 11.66
CA ALA A 34 6.60 -3.60 10.58
C ALA A 34 7.42 -4.79 11.09
N SER A 35 6.94 -6.01 10.83
CA SER A 35 7.71 -7.24 11.10
C SER A 35 8.94 -7.34 10.18
N GLY A 36 9.94 -8.15 10.56
CA GLY A 36 11.14 -8.34 9.74
C GLY A 36 10.84 -8.77 8.30
N ALA A 37 9.89 -9.69 8.11
CA ALA A 37 9.45 -10.15 6.79
C ALA A 37 8.80 -9.02 5.95
N GLU A 38 8.02 -8.14 6.58
CA GLU A 38 7.41 -6.99 5.91
C GLU A 38 8.46 -5.93 5.53
N ARG A 39 9.45 -5.70 6.40
CA ARG A 39 10.57 -4.80 6.09
C ARG A 39 11.42 -5.34 4.94
N THR A 40 11.69 -6.65 4.90
CA THR A 40 12.38 -7.29 3.78
C THR A 40 11.57 -7.18 2.48
N ALA A 41 10.27 -7.45 2.52
CA ALA A 41 9.39 -7.33 1.35
C ALA A 41 9.39 -5.90 0.79
N LEU A 42 9.40 -4.89 1.67
CA LEU A 42 9.44 -3.48 1.29
C LEU A 42 10.85 -2.94 1.02
N ASN A 43 11.90 -3.76 1.07
CA ASN A 43 13.30 -3.33 1.01
C ASN A 43 13.62 -2.15 1.95
N ALA A 44 13.09 -2.21 3.17
CA ALA A 44 13.27 -1.20 4.21
C ALA A 44 14.35 -1.65 5.21
N PRO A 45 15.12 -0.71 5.80
CA PRO A 45 16.13 -1.06 6.80
C PRO A 45 15.49 -1.70 8.04
N LEU A 46 16.15 -2.73 8.58
CA LEU A 46 15.73 -3.46 9.79
C LEU A 46 15.71 -2.56 11.02
N SER A 47 16.55 -1.52 11.04
CA SER A 47 16.62 -0.51 12.09
C SER A 47 16.23 0.84 11.50
N GLY A 48 15.14 1.44 12.00
CA GLY A 48 14.63 2.70 11.47
C GLY A 48 13.11 2.84 11.62
N PRO A 49 12.58 4.04 11.33
CA PRO A 49 11.14 4.31 11.37
C PRO A 49 10.38 3.38 10.43
N ASP A 50 9.09 3.15 10.71
CA ASP A 50 8.28 2.24 9.92
C ASP A 50 8.15 2.72 8.46
N PRO A 51 8.18 1.79 7.49
CA PRO A 51 8.15 2.15 6.08
C PRO A 51 6.79 2.75 5.69
N LEU A 52 6.83 3.85 4.93
CA LEU A 52 5.65 4.60 4.49
C LEU A 52 4.61 3.70 3.78
N ASP A 53 5.09 2.72 3.02
CA ASP A 53 4.27 1.82 2.19
C ASP A 53 3.73 0.59 2.95
N LEU A 54 3.98 0.47 4.25
CA LEU A 54 3.55 -0.67 5.08
C LEU A 54 2.03 -0.85 5.08
N THR A 55 1.31 0.26 5.25
CA THR A 55 -0.16 0.27 5.29
C THR A 55 -0.74 -0.16 3.95
N ALA A 56 -0.22 0.38 2.85
CA ALA A 56 -0.63 0.01 1.50
C ALA A 56 -0.40 -1.49 1.21
N MET A 57 0.77 -2.02 1.58
CA MET A 57 1.07 -3.45 1.44
C MET A 57 0.13 -4.33 2.27
N ARG A 58 -0.14 -3.97 3.52
CA ARG A 58 -1.05 -4.72 4.40
C ARG A 58 -2.49 -4.70 3.89
N VAL A 59 -2.96 -3.55 3.41
CA VAL A 59 -4.30 -3.42 2.80
C VAL A 59 -4.38 -4.28 1.54
N ALA A 60 -3.38 -4.21 0.66
CA ALA A 60 -3.33 -5.02 -0.54
C ALA A 60 -3.33 -6.53 -0.21
N ARG A 61 -2.54 -6.95 0.77
CA ARG A 61 -2.49 -8.34 1.23
C ARG A 61 -3.85 -8.79 1.79
N ALA A 62 -4.51 -7.96 2.59
CA ALA A 62 -5.86 -8.25 3.08
C ALA A 62 -6.88 -8.36 1.94
N MET A 63 -6.84 -7.44 0.97
CA MET A 63 -7.73 -7.44 -0.19
C MET A 63 -7.57 -8.69 -1.06
N VAL A 64 -6.32 -9.07 -1.35
CA VAL A 64 -6.00 -10.28 -2.12
C VAL A 64 -6.40 -11.54 -1.37
N HIS A 65 -6.28 -11.57 -0.05
CA HIS A 65 -6.61 -12.74 0.75
C HIS A 65 -8.13 -12.95 0.91
N PHE A 66 -8.89 -11.90 1.19
CA PHE A 66 -10.32 -12.03 1.49
C PHE A 66 -11.22 -12.00 0.24
N ALA A 67 -10.88 -11.19 -0.77
CA ALA A 67 -11.76 -10.99 -1.91
C ALA A 67 -11.01 -10.55 -3.18
N PRO A 68 -10.16 -11.42 -3.77
CA PRO A 68 -9.26 -11.05 -4.87
C PRO A 68 -10.01 -10.50 -6.10
N ASP A 69 -11.06 -11.20 -6.56
CA ASP A 69 -11.84 -10.77 -7.75
C ASP A 69 -12.66 -9.51 -7.48
N ARG A 70 -13.09 -9.31 -6.23
CA ARG A 70 -13.87 -8.12 -5.85
C ARG A 70 -12.97 -6.90 -5.75
N ALA A 71 -11.78 -7.06 -5.18
CA ALA A 71 -10.79 -6.00 -5.06
C ALA A 71 -10.34 -5.51 -6.44
N ALA A 72 -10.00 -6.42 -7.36
CA ALA A 72 -9.62 -6.08 -8.72
C ALA A 72 -10.72 -5.30 -9.48
N ARG A 73 -11.98 -5.74 -9.34
CA ARG A 73 -13.14 -5.04 -9.92
C ARG A 73 -13.45 -3.71 -9.25
N MET A 74 -13.16 -3.55 -7.97
CA MET A 74 -13.32 -2.27 -7.28
C MET A 74 -12.25 -1.27 -7.73
N LEU A 75 -11.00 -1.71 -7.84
CA LEU A 75 -9.91 -0.87 -8.32
C LEU A 75 -10.13 -0.43 -9.78
N SER A 76 -10.48 -1.36 -10.66
CA SER A 76 -10.84 -1.04 -12.06
C SER A 76 -12.01 -0.06 -12.16
N ARG A 77 -13.04 -0.20 -11.30
CA ARG A 77 -14.15 0.77 -11.24
C ARG A 77 -13.73 2.13 -10.66
N SER A 78 -12.80 2.16 -9.72
CA SER A 78 -12.31 3.42 -9.15
C SER A 78 -11.51 4.27 -10.14
N THR A 79 -10.95 3.63 -11.18
CA THR A 79 -10.24 4.29 -12.28
C THR A 79 -11.12 4.44 -13.52
N ASP A 80 -12.44 4.34 -13.39
CA ASP A 80 -13.41 4.40 -14.49
C ASP A 80 -13.08 3.49 -15.70
N GLY A 81 -12.48 2.32 -15.42
CA GLY A 81 -12.08 1.35 -16.43
C GLY A 81 -10.75 1.62 -17.13
N GLU A 82 -10.01 2.70 -16.80
CA GLU A 82 -8.65 2.94 -17.33
C GLU A 82 -7.71 1.75 -17.05
N ILE A 83 -7.85 1.13 -15.87
CA ILE A 83 -7.16 -0.09 -15.48
C ILE A 83 -8.11 -1.27 -15.70
N SER A 84 -7.70 -2.24 -16.53
CA SER A 84 -8.45 -3.48 -16.71
C SER A 84 -8.47 -4.30 -15.41
N VAL A 85 -9.52 -5.12 -15.20
CA VAL A 85 -9.64 -5.97 -13.99
C VAL A 85 -8.43 -6.91 -13.84
N ALA A 86 -7.90 -7.45 -14.93
CA ALA A 86 -6.72 -8.30 -14.91
C ALA A 86 -5.46 -7.54 -14.45
N LEU A 87 -5.27 -6.31 -14.95
CA LEU A 87 -4.17 -5.44 -14.57
C LEU A 87 -4.29 -5.00 -13.11
N ALA A 88 -5.49 -4.61 -12.67
CA ALA A 88 -5.80 -4.27 -11.28
C ALA A 88 -5.48 -5.43 -10.32
N GLY A 89 -5.84 -6.66 -10.70
CA GLY A 89 -5.51 -7.85 -9.92
C GLY A 89 -4.01 -8.17 -9.89
N MET A 90 -3.27 -7.79 -10.93
CA MET A 90 -1.81 -7.91 -10.95
C MET A 90 -1.17 -6.87 -10.02
N ILE A 91 -1.58 -5.60 -10.12
CA ILE A 91 -1.12 -4.49 -9.29
C ILE A 91 -1.34 -4.78 -7.80
N LEU A 92 -2.53 -5.27 -7.43
CA LEU A 92 -2.84 -5.61 -6.03
C LEU A 92 -1.95 -6.74 -5.49
N ARG A 93 -1.63 -7.74 -6.32
CA ARG A 93 -0.72 -8.83 -5.93
C ARG A 93 0.73 -8.36 -5.82
N ASP A 94 1.16 -7.49 -6.72
CA ASP A 94 2.49 -6.88 -6.71
C ASP A 94 2.69 -6.00 -5.45
N LEU A 95 1.68 -5.19 -5.12
CA LEU A 95 1.65 -4.39 -3.90
C LEU A 95 1.61 -5.26 -2.63
N ALA A 96 0.84 -6.36 -2.64
CA ALA A 96 0.80 -7.31 -1.52
C ALA A 96 2.13 -8.07 -1.31
N ALA A 97 2.95 -8.17 -2.35
CA ALA A 97 4.31 -8.72 -2.30
C ALA A 97 5.35 -7.69 -1.82
N GLY A 98 4.97 -6.41 -1.68
CA GLY A 98 5.88 -5.34 -1.28
C GLY A 98 6.72 -4.76 -2.42
N ASN A 99 6.40 -5.11 -3.68
CA ASN A 99 7.15 -4.61 -4.82
C ASN A 99 6.76 -3.15 -5.12
N ARG A 100 7.75 -2.25 -5.17
CA ARG A 100 7.52 -0.79 -5.30
C ARG A 100 7.10 -0.34 -6.70
N SER A 101 6.93 -1.28 -7.64
CA SER A 101 6.68 -1.01 -9.05
C SER A 101 5.34 -0.32 -9.31
N SER A 102 4.37 -0.48 -8.40
CA SER A 102 2.99 -0.05 -8.63
C SER A 102 2.56 1.23 -7.88
N GLY A 103 3.45 1.87 -7.12
CA GLY A 103 3.11 2.94 -6.15
C GLY A 103 3.60 4.36 -6.44
N ARG A 104 4.27 4.64 -7.57
CA ARG A 104 4.77 6.00 -7.88
C ARG A 104 3.68 6.95 -8.42
N THR A 105 2.46 6.87 -7.90
CA THR A 105 1.35 7.79 -8.24
C THR A 105 0.33 7.90 -7.10
N ALA A 106 0.73 8.31 -5.88
CA ALA A 106 -0.20 8.85 -4.88
C ALA A 106 0.49 9.57 -3.69
N ALA A 107 1.58 10.30 -3.89
CA ALA A 107 2.05 11.34 -2.94
C ALA A 107 3.27 12.04 -3.54
N ALA A 108 3.02 13.04 -4.39
CA ALA A 108 3.98 14.11 -4.56
C ALA A 108 3.98 14.94 -3.27
N VAL A 109 4.79 14.54 -2.30
CA VAL A 109 5.50 15.51 -1.45
C VAL A 109 6.89 15.60 -2.07
N PRO A 110 7.29 16.75 -2.64
CA PRO A 110 8.65 16.94 -3.08
C PRO A 110 9.58 16.67 -1.88
N PRO A 111 10.60 15.81 -1.98
CA PRO A 111 11.69 15.87 -1.04
C PRO A 111 12.42 17.19 -1.30
N GLU A 112 12.16 18.21 -0.47
CA GLU A 112 12.91 19.47 -0.47
C GLU A 112 14.33 19.30 0.12
N ASP A 113 14.84 18.07 0.22
CA ASP A 113 16.21 17.75 0.67
C ASP A 113 16.82 16.60 -0.13
N ALA A 114 16.58 16.55 -1.45
CA ALA A 114 17.44 15.79 -2.36
C ALA A 114 18.41 16.77 -3.01
N SER A 115 19.62 16.87 -2.43
CA SER A 115 20.78 17.49 -3.04
C SER A 115 20.80 17.21 -4.54
N ALA A 116 20.84 18.28 -5.33
CA ALA A 116 20.87 18.22 -6.78
C ALA A 116 21.86 17.14 -7.25
N PRO A 117 21.50 16.27 -8.21
CA PRO A 117 22.51 15.45 -8.86
C PRO A 117 23.46 16.42 -9.57
N THR A 118 24.66 16.59 -9.03
CA THR A 118 25.75 17.23 -9.76
C THR A 118 25.92 16.42 -11.03
N ARG A 119 25.46 16.94 -12.16
CA ARG A 119 25.83 16.42 -13.47
C ARG A 119 27.35 16.51 -13.52
N SER A 120 28.02 15.37 -13.38
CA SER A 120 29.40 15.24 -13.82
C SER A 120 29.37 15.33 -15.34
N THR A 121 29.38 16.56 -15.85
CA THR A 121 29.63 16.87 -17.25
C THR A 121 31.05 16.42 -17.53
N GLY A 122 31.22 15.17 -17.97
CA GLY A 122 32.48 14.66 -18.47
C GLY A 122 32.91 15.53 -19.64
N GLY A 123 33.89 16.40 -19.40
CA GLY A 123 34.45 17.28 -20.41
C GLY A 123 35.03 16.48 -21.57
N ALA A 124 34.86 17.00 -22.79
CA ALA A 124 35.47 16.46 -23.99
C ALA A 124 36.99 16.32 -23.78
N LYS A 125 37.51 15.11 -23.92
CA LYS A 125 38.94 14.81 -23.80
C LYS A 125 39.60 15.09 -25.15
N PHE A 126 40.27 16.23 -25.28
CA PHE A 126 41.09 16.51 -26.46
C PHE A 126 42.36 15.66 -26.40
N VAL A 127 42.54 14.78 -27.39
CA VAL A 127 43.78 14.04 -27.62
C VAL A 127 44.72 14.97 -28.41
N ARG A 128 45.84 15.39 -27.81
CA ARG A 128 46.95 15.95 -28.58
C ARG A 128 47.70 14.78 -29.22
N VAL A 129 47.81 14.82 -30.54
CA VAL A 129 48.72 13.97 -31.30
C VAL A 129 49.99 14.81 -31.47
N ASP A 130 51.07 14.43 -30.78
CA ASP A 130 52.39 15.01 -31.05
C ASP A 130 52.88 14.53 -32.41
N ARG A 131 53.53 15.44 -33.13
CA ARG A 131 54.00 15.30 -34.51
C ARG A 131 55.48 14.89 -34.54
#